data_AF-A0A3N5AW74-F1
#
_entry.id   AF-A0A3N5AW74-F1
#
_cell.length_a   1.000
_cell.length_b   1.000
_cell.length_c   1.000
_cell.angle_alpha   90.00
_cell.angle_beta   90.00
_cell.angle_gamma   90.00
#
_symmetry.space_group_name_H-M   'P 1'
#
loop_
_entity.id
_entity.type
_entity.pdbx_description
1 polymer ?
#
loop_
_entity_poly.entity_id
_entity_poly.type
_entity_poly.pdbx_seq_one_letter_code
_entity_poly.pdbx_strand_id
1 'polypeptide(L)'
;MVDYQVTVILKLFERTWLPDEVPPLERIRTATPVQPEDIYNLRNFLAERLARVAAITQLLLNRGWRSRGTKEAVILEGNDLEAHEVKELLLANGFKPCEFEIKLDYRRKWGYM
;
A
#
# COMPACT_ATOMS: atom_id res chain seq x y z
N MET A 1 -17.08 -24.00 -2.89
CA MET A 1 -16.28 -23.00 -2.16
C MET A 1 -15.25 -22.45 -3.13
N VAL A 2 -15.36 -21.16 -3.46
CA VAL A 2 -14.36 -20.48 -4.29
C VAL A 2 -13.25 -20.05 -3.34
N ASP A 3 -12.05 -20.58 -3.51
CA ASP A 3 -10.87 -20.06 -2.82
C ASP A 3 -10.52 -18.72 -3.44
N TYR A 4 -10.67 -17.64 -2.67
CA TYR A 4 -10.17 -16.33 -3.04
C TYR A 4 -9.08 -15.91 -2.06
N GLN A 5 -8.12 -15.15 -2.57
CA GLN A 5 -7.05 -14.55 -1.78
C GLN A 5 -7.04 -13.06 -2.06
N VAL A 6 -7.11 -12.25 -1.01
CA VAL A 6 -6.99 -10.80 -1.11
C VAL A 6 -5.57 -10.41 -0.74
N THR A 7 -4.98 -9.59 -1.58
CA THR A 7 -3.65 -9.03 -1.39
C THR A 7 -3.75 -7.51 -1.29
N VAL A 8 -3.30 -6.96 -0.17
CA VAL A 8 -3.12 -5.52 0.03
C VAL A 8 -1.66 -5.19 -0.19
N ILE A 9 -1.38 -4.27 -1.11
CA ILE A 9 -0.03 -3.81 -1.45
C ILE A 9 0.12 -2.38 -0.96
N LEU A 10 1.16 -2.15 -0.15
CA LEU A 10 1.48 -0.87 0.46
C LEU A 10 2.86 -0.43 -0.04
N LYS A 11 2.90 0.45 -1.06
CA LYS A 11 4.15 1.05 -1.55
C LYS A 11 4.78 1.94 -0.47
N LEU A 12 6.08 1.77 -0.23
CA LEU A 12 6.81 2.46 0.84
C LEU A 12 7.19 3.89 0.47
N PHE A 13 7.66 4.08 -0.77
CA PHE A 13 8.19 5.36 -1.25
C PHE A 13 7.19 6.18 -2.07
N GLU A 14 6.02 5.61 -2.33
CA GLU A 14 5.03 6.18 -3.21
C GLU A 14 3.63 6.03 -2.60
N ARG A 15 2.73 6.87 -3.10
CA ARG A 15 1.28 6.74 -2.99
C ARG A 15 0.71 6.95 -4.39
N THR A 16 -0.58 6.69 -4.60
CA THR A 16 -1.23 7.14 -5.84
C THR A 16 -1.26 8.66 -5.86
N TRP A 17 -0.39 9.26 -6.68
CA TRP A 17 -0.31 10.70 -6.87
C TRP A 17 -1.36 11.16 -7.89
N LEU A 18 -1.83 12.40 -7.75
CA LEU A 18 -2.62 13.07 -8.79
C LEU A 18 -1.72 13.38 -9.99
N PRO A 19 -2.26 13.48 -11.22
CA PRO A 19 -1.46 13.67 -12.44
C PRO A 19 -0.54 14.89 -12.41
N ASP A 20 -0.88 15.92 -11.63
CA ASP A 20 -0.11 17.16 -11.50
C ASP A 20 0.80 17.22 -10.25
N GLU A 21 0.80 16.19 -9.40
CA GLU A 21 1.66 16.13 -8.21
C GLU A 21 3.01 15.48 -8.53
N VAL A 22 4.11 16.20 -8.30
CA VAL A 22 5.47 15.63 -8.41
C VAL A 22 5.84 14.95 -7.08
N PRO A 23 6.12 13.64 -7.08
CA PRO A 23 6.55 12.93 -5.88
C PRO A 23 7.83 13.54 -5.29
N PRO A 24 7.94 13.70 -3.96
CA PRO A 24 9.15 14.25 -3.32
C PRO A 24 10.44 13.50 -3.69
N LEU A 25 10.36 12.19 -3.92
CA LEU A 25 11.51 11.38 -4.34
C LEU A 25 11.95 11.73 -5.78
N GLU A 26 10.99 11.87 -6.70
CA GLU A 26 11.28 12.24 -8.09
C GLU A 26 11.87 13.65 -8.16
N ARG A 27 11.37 14.57 -7.33
CA ARG A 27 11.92 15.92 -7.22
C ARG A 27 13.42 15.90 -6.94
N ILE A 28 13.90 15.07 -6.01
CA ILE A 28 15.34 14.92 -5.73
C ILE A 28 16.08 14.26 -6.89
N ARG A 29 15.50 13.25 -7.55
CA ARG A 29 16.14 12.55 -8.68
C ARG A 29 16.32 13.46 -9.90
N THR A 30 15.44 14.43 -10.09
CA THR A 30 15.47 15.35 -11.23
C THR A 30 16.09 16.71 -10.92
N ALA A 31 16.17 17.11 -9.65
CA ALA A 31 16.68 18.43 -9.27
C ALA A 31 18.19 18.56 -9.52
N THR A 32 18.58 19.63 -10.20
CA THR A 32 20.00 20.01 -10.37
C THR A 32 20.13 21.53 -10.21
N PRO A 33 20.72 22.06 -9.11
CA PRO A 33 21.23 21.35 -7.94
C PRO A 33 20.11 20.94 -6.95
N VAL A 34 20.33 19.86 -6.20
CA VAL A 34 19.46 19.45 -5.09
C VAL A 34 19.64 20.43 -3.92
N GLN A 35 18.53 20.96 -3.38
CA GLN A 35 18.56 21.82 -2.20
C GLN A 35 18.31 21.02 -0.91
N PRO A 36 18.81 21.48 0.25
CA PRO A 36 18.49 20.86 1.54
C PRO A 36 16.99 20.76 1.81
N GLU A 37 16.19 21.74 1.35
CA GLU A 37 14.73 21.73 1.48
C GLU A 37 14.08 20.52 0.80
N ASP A 38 14.61 20.07 -0.34
CA ASP A 38 14.10 18.88 -1.04
C ASP A 38 14.26 17.62 -0.18
N ILE A 39 15.40 17.51 0.52
CA ILE A 39 15.70 16.41 1.44
C ILE A 39 14.75 16.44 2.65
N TYR A 40 14.50 17.61 3.23
CA TYR A 40 13.55 17.75 4.33
C TYR A 40 12.13 17.39 3.92
N ASN A 41 11.71 17.79 2.72
CA ASN A 41 10.40 17.43 2.17
C ASN A 41 10.26 15.91 1.99
N LEU A 42 11.28 15.25 1.43
CA LEU A 42 11.29 13.79 1.32
C LEU A 42 11.23 13.12 2.70
N ARG A 43 12.02 13.58 3.67
CA ARG A 43 12.00 13.04 5.04
C ARG A 43 10.61 13.12 5.65
N ASN A 44 9.98 14.28 5.59
CA ASN A 44 8.65 14.49 6.19
C ASN A 44 7.60 13.61 5.50
N PHE A 45 7.64 13.52 4.17
CA PHE A 45 6.77 12.63 3.40
C PHE A 45 6.97 11.16 3.80
N LEU A 46 8.21 10.68 3.85
CA LEU A 46 8.49 9.29 4.22
C LEU A 46 8.09 8.99 5.66
N ALA A 47 8.30 9.92 6.59
CA ALA A 47 7.90 9.74 7.98
C ALA A 47 6.37 9.55 8.11
N GLU A 48 5.58 10.42 7.46
CA GLU A 48 4.12 10.28 7.43
C GLU A 48 3.71 8.98 6.73
N ARG A 49 4.26 8.72 5.54
CA ARG A 49 3.90 7.54 4.74
C ARG A 49 4.18 6.24 5.48
N LEU A 50 5.36 6.10 6.08
CA LEU A 50 5.75 4.89 6.80
C LEU A 50 4.91 4.70 8.07
N ALA A 51 4.53 5.78 8.76
CA ALA A 51 3.59 5.69 9.87
C ALA A 51 2.23 5.14 9.43
N ARG A 52 1.73 5.57 8.27
CA ARG A 52 0.47 5.08 7.69
C ARG A 52 0.57 3.61 7.26
N VAL A 53 1.65 3.22 6.60
CA VAL A 53 1.92 1.82 6.23
C VAL A 53 1.98 0.92 7.47
N ALA A 54 2.67 1.35 8.53
CA ALA A 54 2.73 0.63 9.79
C ALA A 54 1.34 0.46 10.42
N ALA A 55 0.51 1.51 10.42
CA ALA A 55 -0.84 1.46 10.95
C ALA A 55 -1.74 0.47 10.17
N ILE A 56 -1.69 0.47 8.83
CA ILE A 56 -2.45 -0.49 8.00
C ILE A 56 -1.96 -1.92 8.27
N THR A 57 -0.64 -2.09 8.33
CA THR A 57 -0.01 -3.39 8.59
C THR A 57 -0.49 -3.94 9.93
N GLN A 58 -0.45 -3.13 10.99
CA GLN A 58 -0.91 -3.53 12.32
C GLN A 58 -2.39 -3.92 12.32
N LEU A 59 -3.25 -3.12 11.66
CA LEU A 59 -4.69 -3.38 11.59
C LEU A 59 -4.98 -4.75 10.98
N LEU A 60 -4.33 -5.09 9.87
CA LEU A 60 -4.56 -6.34 9.15
C LEU A 60 -3.89 -7.53 9.85
N LEU A 61 -2.68 -7.36 10.42
CA LEU A 61 -2.02 -8.39 11.23
C LEU A 61 -2.87 -8.80 12.43
N ASN A 62 -3.56 -7.84 13.08
CA ASN A 62 -4.48 -8.13 14.19
C ASN A 62 -5.69 -8.98 13.77
N ARG A 63 -5.99 -9.06 12.46
CA ARG A 63 -7.04 -9.94 11.90
C ARG A 63 -6.49 -11.30 11.46
N GLY A 64 -5.21 -11.57 11.67
CA GLY A 64 -4.56 -12.83 11.28
C GLY A 64 -4.03 -12.86 9.85
N TRP A 65 -3.95 -11.70 9.18
CA TRP A 65 -3.33 -11.60 7.85
C TRP A 65 -1.84 -11.89 7.94
N ARG A 66 -1.25 -12.32 6.82
CA ARG A 66 0.20 -12.56 6.72
C ARG A 66 0.86 -11.39 6.01
N SER A 67 1.96 -10.88 6.55
CA SER A 67 2.75 -9.81 5.93
C SER A 67 4.06 -10.33 5.37
N ARG A 68 4.49 -9.77 4.24
CA ARG A 68 5.86 -9.92 3.70
C ARG A 68 6.37 -8.59 3.16
N GLY A 69 7.66 -8.32 3.33
CA GLY A 69 8.32 -7.14 2.80
C GLY A 69 8.96 -7.41 1.44
N THR A 70 8.97 -6.41 0.57
CA THR A 70 9.80 -6.34 -0.64
C THR A 70 10.68 -5.10 -0.59
N LYS A 71 11.50 -4.88 -1.64
CA LYS A 71 12.33 -3.67 -1.76
C LYS A 71 11.50 -2.38 -1.76
N GLU A 72 10.27 -2.42 -2.26
CA GLU A 72 9.47 -1.22 -2.54
C GLU A 72 8.10 -1.21 -1.84
N ALA A 73 7.67 -2.33 -1.27
CA ALA A 73 6.33 -2.46 -0.69
C ALA A 73 6.26 -3.43 0.49
N VAL A 74 5.22 -3.26 1.30
CA VAL A 74 4.72 -4.29 2.22
C VAL A 74 3.50 -4.93 1.58
N ILE A 75 3.48 -6.26 1.52
CA ILE A 75 2.39 -7.05 0.96
C ILE A 75 1.71 -7.78 2.12
N LEU A 76 0.39 -7.64 2.20
CA LEU A 76 -0.44 -8.34 3.18
C LEU A 76 -1.45 -9.23 2.48
N GLU A 77 -1.55 -10.48 2.92
CA GLU A 77 -2.37 -11.50 2.29
C GLU A 77 -3.35 -12.09 3.32
N GLY A 78 -4.62 -12.16 2.93
CA GLY A 78 -5.72 -12.68 3.75
C GLY A 78 -6.82 -13.31 2.89
N ASN A 79 -7.73 -14.03 3.55
CA ASN A 79 -8.85 -14.72 2.91
C ASN A 79 -10.15 -14.66 3.75
N ASP A 80 -10.16 -13.86 4.81
CA ASP A 80 -11.31 -13.63 5.70
C ASP A 80 -12.26 -12.54 5.18
N LEU A 81 -11.77 -11.66 4.31
CA LEU A 81 -12.52 -10.53 3.75
C LEU A 81 -12.37 -10.49 2.24
N GLU A 82 -13.44 -10.13 1.55
CA GLU A 82 -13.40 -9.78 0.13
C GLU A 82 -12.77 -8.39 -0.10
N ALA A 83 -12.34 -8.12 -1.33
CA ALA A 83 -11.66 -6.87 -1.68
C ALA A 83 -12.48 -5.60 -1.35
N HIS A 84 -13.81 -5.66 -1.46
CA HIS A 84 -14.69 -4.54 -1.14
C HIS A 84 -14.74 -4.29 0.38
N GLU A 85 -14.84 -5.34 1.19
CA GLU A 85 -14.85 -5.25 2.65
C GLU A 85 -13.50 -4.73 3.19
N VAL A 86 -12.39 -5.14 2.59
CA VAL A 86 -11.07 -4.61 2.92
C VAL A 86 -11.00 -3.11 2.62
N LYS A 87 -11.54 -2.68 1.47
CA LYS A 87 -11.58 -1.25 1.12
C LYS A 87 -12.40 -0.47 2.15
N GLU A 88 -13.60 -0.95 2.50
CA GLU A 88 -14.46 -0.29 3.49
C GLU A 88 -13.81 -0.23 4.87
N LEU A 89 -13.17 -1.32 5.31
CA LEU A 89 -12.42 -1.38 6.56
C LEU A 89 -11.33 -0.30 6.61
N LEU A 90 -10.54 -0.17 5.54
CA LEU A 90 -9.46 0.80 5.49
C LEU A 90 -10.00 2.25 5.46
N LEU A 91 -11.06 2.51 4.68
CA LEU A 91 -11.69 3.82 4.64
C LEU A 91 -12.30 4.21 6.00
N ALA A 92 -12.95 3.27 6.69
CA ALA A 92 -13.53 3.50 8.02
C ALA A 92 -12.48 3.83 9.09
N ASN A 93 -11.23 3.39 8.90
CA ASN A 93 -10.09 3.74 9.76
C ASN A 93 -9.37 5.02 9.31
N GLY A 94 -9.96 5.77 8.37
CA GLY A 94 -9.43 7.05 7.89
C GLY A 94 -8.28 6.92 6.91
N PHE A 95 -8.02 5.74 6.34
CA PHE A 95 -7.07 5.57 5.23
C PHE A 95 -7.67 6.08 3.92
N LYS A 96 -6.83 6.68 3.07
CA LYS A 96 -7.22 7.18 1.76
C LYS A 96 -6.97 6.10 0.69
N PRO A 97 -7.80 6.03 -0.37
CA PRO A 97 -7.61 5.06 -1.45
C PRO A 97 -6.22 5.10 -2.11
N CYS A 98 -5.55 6.27 -2.11
CA CYS A 98 -4.21 6.41 -2.66
C CYS A 98 -3.11 5.77 -1.81
N GLU A 99 -3.42 5.33 -0.59
CA GLU A 99 -2.46 4.78 0.36
C GLU A 99 -2.27 3.27 0.22
N PHE A 100 -3.12 2.58 -0.54
CA PHE A 100 -3.11 1.13 -0.66
C PHE A 100 -3.64 0.67 -2.01
N GLU A 101 -3.17 -0.49 -2.48
CA GLU A 101 -3.70 -1.18 -3.66
C GLU A 101 -4.26 -2.54 -3.21
N ILE A 102 -5.48 -2.88 -3.65
CA ILE A 102 -6.12 -4.15 -3.33
C ILE A 102 -6.18 -4.99 -4.60
N LYS A 103 -5.66 -6.21 -4.52
CA LYS A 103 -5.77 -7.23 -5.56
C LYS A 103 -6.57 -8.41 -5.04
N LEU A 104 -7.43 -8.94 -5.91
CA LEU A 104 -8.25 -10.10 -5.63
C LEU A 104 -7.86 -11.21 -6.60
N ASP A 105 -7.35 -12.30 -6.05
CA ASP A 105 -6.95 -13.48 -6.80
C ASP A 105 -7.97 -14.60 -6.56
N TYR A 106 -8.75 -14.92 -7.59
CA TYR A 106 -9.66 -16.06 -7.57
C TYR A 106 -8.92 -17.31 -8.01
N ARG A 107 -8.75 -18.29 -7.10
CA ARG A 107 -8.30 -19.63 -7.49
C ARG A 107 -9.47 -20.37 -8.12
N ARG A 108 -9.69 -20.12 -9.40
CA ARG A 108 -10.62 -20.92 -10.20
C ARG A 108 -9.97 -22.30 -10.40
N LYS A 109 -10.52 -23.33 -9.75
CA LYS A 109 -10.22 -24.72 -10.08
C LYS A 109 -10.79 -24.98 -11.48
N TRP A 110 -10.00 -24.73 -12.52
CA TRP A 110 -10.28 -25.29 -13.82
C TRP A 110 -10.17 -26.81 -13.63
N GLY A 111 -11.30 -27.49 -13.76
CA GLY A 111 -11.34 -28.95 -13.71
C GLY A 111 -10.32 -29.50 -14.69
N TYR A 112 -9.50 -30.43 -14.20
CA TYR A 112 -8.82 -31.42 -15.02
C TYR A 112 -9.78 -31.92 -16.11
N MET A 113 -9.34 -31.89 -17.37
CA MET A 113 -9.73 -32.91 -18.34
C MET A 113 -8.75 -34.07 -18.21
#